data_AF-A0A812Q1Q6-F1
#
_entry.id   AF-A0A812Q1Q6-F1
#
_cell.length_a   1.000
_cell.length_b   1.000
_cell.length_c   1.000
_cell.angle_alpha   90.00
_cell.angle_beta   90.00
_cell.angle_gamma   90.00
#
_symmetry.space_group_name_H-M   'P 1'
#
loop_
_entity.id
_entity.type
_entity.pdbx_description
1 polymer ?
#
loop_
_entity_poly.entity_id
_entity_poly.type
_entity_poly.pdbx_seq_one_letter_code
_entity_poly.pdbx_strand_id
1 'polypeptide(L)'
;MEEFATLDASVGYCFKLMIEGEYDWPYYSEENYFTTMFWMWTFMVLLNVVMLNLVLAIILDVYGSIRRETGKSETAWLTLWRMFMQLWYRRVWVKSAQLLEALQELPDEVRREDLLEKFPSMCNEQLKVLFQECHFQVQMDDQAAAESKRCMKMALSCKLALDQVTETVKALHSGTIVTGGQDGQASNWVQKISDEMAEQNHYMSTLRQRLETVQKQWQAIKQK
;
A
#
# COMPACT_ATOMS: atom_id res chain seq x y z
N MET A 1 -6.05 -29.71 -54.78
CA MET A 1 -5.33 -30.34 -53.65
C MET A 1 -3.80 -30.26 -53.74
N GLU A 2 -3.19 -29.51 -54.69
CA GLU A 2 -1.71 -29.40 -54.75
C GLU A 2 -1.11 -28.64 -53.57
N GLU A 3 -1.85 -27.69 -52.99
CA GLU A 3 -1.41 -26.89 -51.82
C GLU A 3 -1.27 -27.72 -50.53
N PHE A 4 -1.96 -28.87 -50.44
CA PHE A 4 -1.83 -29.83 -49.34
C PHE A 4 -0.91 -31.01 -49.67
N ALA A 5 -0.33 -31.05 -50.87
CA ALA A 5 0.53 -32.15 -51.31
C ALA A 5 1.93 -32.08 -50.70
N THR A 6 2.37 -30.90 -50.24
CA THR A 6 3.65 -30.71 -49.54
C THR A 6 3.43 -30.16 -48.14
N LEU A 7 4.19 -30.68 -47.17
CA LEU A 7 4.07 -30.27 -45.76
C LEU A 7 4.40 -28.78 -45.55
N ASP A 8 5.32 -28.24 -46.33
CA ASP A 8 5.70 -26.83 -46.23
C ASP A 8 4.58 -25.91 -46.76
N ALA A 9 3.97 -26.30 -47.89
CA ALA A 9 2.85 -25.56 -48.47
C ALA A 9 1.60 -25.63 -47.56
N SER A 10 1.31 -26.79 -46.97
CA SER A 10 0.14 -26.94 -46.09
C SER A 10 0.27 -26.15 -44.79
N VAL A 11 1.48 -26.11 -44.19
CA VAL A 11 1.75 -25.26 -43.02
C VAL A 11 1.64 -23.77 -43.37
N GLY A 12 2.24 -23.36 -44.50
CA GLY A 12 2.13 -21.98 -44.99
C GLY A 12 0.68 -21.56 -45.23
N TYR A 13 -0.14 -22.47 -45.75
CA TYR A 13 -1.56 -22.23 -45.98
C TYR A 13 -2.36 -22.10 -44.67
N CYS A 14 -2.13 -22.99 -43.69
CA CYS A 14 -2.74 -22.88 -42.37
C CYS A 14 -2.39 -21.55 -41.67
N PHE A 15 -1.16 -21.07 -41.83
CA PHE A 15 -0.72 -19.80 -41.27
C PHE A 15 -1.37 -18.60 -41.97
N LYS A 16 -1.45 -18.64 -43.30
CA LYS A 16 -2.18 -17.63 -44.09
C LYS A 16 -3.64 -17.54 -43.63
N LEU A 17 -4.29 -18.69 -43.45
CA LEU A 17 -5.67 -18.79 -43.00
C LEU A 17 -5.89 -18.24 -41.58
N MET A 18 -4.90 -18.43 -40.70
CA MET A 18 -4.92 -17.85 -39.35
C MET A 18 -4.82 -16.31 -39.38
N ILE A 19 -4.02 -15.74 -40.28
CA ILE A 19 -3.78 -14.28 -40.34
C ILE A 19 -4.90 -13.55 -41.08
N GLU A 20 -5.29 -14.06 -42.24
CA GLU A 20 -6.29 -13.40 -43.09
C GLU A 20 -7.70 -13.58 -42.51
N GLY A 21 -7.97 -14.68 -41.81
CA GLY A 21 -9.28 -14.98 -41.24
C GLY A 21 -10.40 -15.19 -42.28
N GLU A 22 -10.06 -15.12 -43.57
CA GLU A 22 -10.95 -15.34 -44.70
C GLU A 22 -10.84 -16.80 -45.17
N TYR A 23 -11.98 -17.44 -45.38
CA TYR A 23 -12.07 -18.83 -45.80
C TYR A 23 -12.90 -18.97 -47.07
N ASP A 24 -12.29 -19.51 -48.13
CA ASP A 24 -12.97 -19.80 -49.39
C ASP A 24 -13.78 -21.10 -49.30
N TRP A 25 -14.90 -21.04 -48.58
CA TRP A 25 -15.79 -22.19 -48.34
C TRP A 25 -16.19 -22.97 -49.61
N PRO A 26 -16.60 -22.31 -50.73
CA PRO A 26 -16.94 -23.00 -51.97
C PRO A 26 -15.86 -23.98 -52.43
N TYR A 27 -14.60 -23.53 -52.49
CA TYR A 27 -13.46 -24.31 -52.99
C TYR A 27 -13.22 -25.59 -52.18
N TYR A 28 -13.37 -25.55 -50.86
CA TYR A 28 -13.09 -26.69 -49.97
C TYR A 28 -14.26 -27.66 -49.80
N SER A 29 -15.47 -27.20 -50.09
CA SER A 29 -16.69 -28.02 -49.96
C SER A 29 -16.95 -28.91 -51.17
N GLU A 30 -16.19 -28.74 -52.27
CA GLU A 30 -16.35 -29.48 -53.53
C GLU A 30 -16.17 -30.99 -53.38
N GLU A 31 -15.30 -31.45 -52.48
CA GLU A 31 -14.99 -32.87 -52.33
C GLU A 31 -15.85 -33.56 -51.26
N ASN A 32 -15.86 -33.05 -50.02
CA ASN A 32 -16.62 -33.63 -48.91
C ASN A 32 -17.11 -32.55 -47.93
N TYR A 33 -18.38 -32.15 -48.08
CA TYR A 33 -19.00 -31.09 -47.27
C TYR A 33 -18.85 -31.30 -45.76
N PHE A 34 -19.20 -32.50 -45.25
CA PHE A 34 -19.21 -32.76 -43.81
C PHE A 34 -17.81 -32.79 -43.19
N THR A 35 -16.86 -33.48 -43.84
CA THR A 35 -15.49 -33.58 -43.33
C THR A 35 -14.82 -32.22 -43.29
N THR A 36 -14.96 -31.43 -44.36
CA THR A 36 -14.46 -30.05 -44.43
C THR A 36 -15.10 -29.16 -43.37
N MET A 37 -16.42 -29.30 -43.13
CA MET A 37 -17.13 -28.53 -42.10
C MET A 37 -16.58 -28.79 -40.69
N PHE A 38 -16.45 -30.06 -40.31
CA PHE A 38 -15.94 -30.42 -38.97
C PHE A 38 -14.47 -30.03 -38.80
N TRP A 39 -13.64 -30.26 -39.82
CA TRP A 39 -12.24 -29.87 -39.79
C TRP A 39 -12.10 -28.36 -39.61
N MET A 40 -12.83 -27.56 -40.38
CA MET A 40 -12.72 -26.11 -40.24
C MET A 40 -13.28 -25.57 -38.93
N TRP A 41 -14.42 -26.10 -38.49
CA TRP A 41 -15.01 -25.68 -37.23
C TRP A 41 -14.09 -25.98 -36.05
N THR A 42 -13.51 -27.18 -36.00
CA THR A 42 -12.56 -27.54 -34.93
C THR A 42 -11.27 -26.72 -34.99
N PHE A 43 -10.73 -26.48 -36.20
CA PHE A 43 -9.57 -25.63 -36.40
C PHE A 43 -9.80 -24.19 -35.89
N MET A 44 -10.94 -23.58 -36.26
CA MET A 44 -11.32 -22.23 -35.84
C MET A 44 -11.51 -22.12 -34.33
N VAL A 45 -12.22 -23.08 -33.71
CA VAL A 45 -12.43 -23.07 -32.25
C VAL A 45 -11.09 -23.23 -31.52
N LEU A 46 -10.23 -24.14 -31.98
CA LEU A 46 -8.92 -24.36 -31.37
C LEU A 46 -8.04 -23.12 -31.48
N LEU A 47 -7.97 -22.48 -32.65
CA LEU A 47 -7.20 -21.24 -32.84
C LEU A 47 -7.70 -20.12 -31.91
N ASN A 48 -9.01 -19.92 -31.81
CA ASN A 48 -9.58 -18.91 -30.92
C ASN A 48 -9.26 -19.19 -29.46
N VAL A 49 -9.38 -20.44 -29.01
CA VAL A 49 -9.04 -20.83 -27.62
C VAL A 49 -7.54 -20.64 -27.35
N VAL A 50 -6.66 -21.00 -28.29
CA VAL A 50 -5.21 -20.82 -28.14
C VAL A 50 -4.83 -19.34 -28.11
N MET A 51 -5.32 -18.54 -29.05
CA MET A 51 -5.06 -17.09 -29.09
C MET A 51 -5.59 -16.39 -27.83
N LEU A 52 -6.81 -16.73 -27.39
CA LEU A 52 -7.42 -16.18 -26.19
C LEU A 52 -6.62 -16.59 -24.94
N ASN A 53 -6.20 -17.85 -24.84
CA ASN A 53 -5.37 -18.31 -23.72
C ASN A 53 -4.00 -17.63 -23.68
N LEU A 54 -3.38 -17.38 -24.84
CA LEU A 54 -2.11 -16.67 -24.93
C LEU A 54 -2.25 -15.20 -24.53
N VAL A 55 -3.31 -14.52 -24.98
CA VAL A 55 -3.61 -13.14 -24.59
C VAL A 55 -3.94 -13.07 -23.09
N LEU A 56 -4.75 -13.99 -22.55
CA LEU A 56 -5.03 -14.06 -21.12
C LEU A 56 -3.76 -14.27 -20.30
N ALA A 57 -2.86 -15.15 -20.74
CA ALA A 57 -1.58 -15.39 -20.07
C ALA A 57 -0.72 -14.12 -20.04
N ILE A 58 -0.62 -13.39 -21.15
CA ILE A 58 0.12 -12.11 -21.21
C ILE A 58 -0.52 -11.07 -20.30
N ILE A 59 -1.85 -10.92 -20.33
CA ILE A 59 -2.56 -9.95 -19.48
C ILE A 59 -2.36 -10.29 -18.01
N LEU A 60 -2.45 -11.55 -17.61
CA LEU A 60 -2.23 -11.99 -16.24
C LEU A 60 -0.77 -11.78 -15.79
N ASP A 61 0.20 -11.92 -16.69
CA ASP A 61 1.61 -11.67 -16.40
C ASP A 61 1.88 -10.17 -16.19
N VAL A 62 1.41 -9.31 -17.10
CA VAL A 62 1.52 -7.85 -16.96
C VAL A 62 0.74 -7.34 -15.75
N TYR A 63 -0.46 -7.87 -15.50
CA TYR A 63 -1.22 -7.53 -14.30
C TYR A 63 -0.51 -7.99 -13.03
N GLY A 64 0.11 -9.18 -13.06
CA GLY A 64 0.89 -9.74 -11.97
C GLY A 64 2.15 -8.92 -11.66
N SER A 65 2.86 -8.45 -12.69
CA SER A 65 4.06 -7.62 -12.54
C SER A 65 3.72 -6.24 -11.99
N ILE A 66 2.71 -5.56 -12.54
CA ILE A 66 2.21 -4.27 -12.03
C ILE A 66 1.76 -4.42 -10.57
N ARG A 67 1.05 -5.51 -10.23
CA ARG A 67 0.61 -5.82 -8.86
C ARG A 67 1.77 -6.02 -7.90
N ARG A 68 2.86 -6.67 -8.33
CA ARG A 68 4.07 -6.88 -7.52
C ARG A 68 4.84 -5.57 -7.30
N GLU A 69 4.98 -4.75 -8.34
CA GLU A 69 5.70 -3.47 -8.26
C GLU A 69 5.03 -2.43 -7.38
N THR A 70 3.68 -2.42 -7.31
CA THR A 70 2.96 -1.45 -6.46
C THR A 70 2.98 -1.80 -4.97
N GLY A 71 3.46 -2.98 -4.56
CA GLY A 71 3.78 -3.33 -3.16
C GLY A 71 2.66 -3.22 -2.10
N LYS A 72 1.48 -2.71 -2.46
CA LYS A 72 0.32 -2.43 -1.58
C LYS A 72 -1.00 -2.48 -2.35
N SER A 73 -1.11 -3.25 -3.43
CA SER A 73 -2.34 -3.35 -4.24
C SER A 73 -3.39 -4.34 -3.67
N GLU A 74 -3.15 -4.91 -2.48
CA GLU A 74 -4.23 -5.58 -1.75
C GLU A 74 -5.43 -4.63 -1.54
N THR A 75 -5.21 -3.31 -1.45
CA THR A 75 -6.29 -2.33 -1.33
C THR A 75 -7.16 -2.21 -2.57
N ALA A 76 -6.66 -2.25 -3.80
CA ALA A 76 -7.53 -2.02 -4.97
C ALA A 76 -8.50 -3.19 -5.21
N TRP A 77 -8.00 -4.43 -5.16
CA TRP A 77 -8.85 -5.62 -5.30
C TRP A 77 -9.73 -5.86 -4.07
N LEU A 78 -9.25 -5.66 -2.83
CA LEU A 78 -10.15 -5.69 -1.67
C LEU A 78 -11.17 -4.57 -1.72
N THR A 79 -10.85 -3.39 -2.24
CA THR A 79 -11.80 -2.28 -2.35
C THR A 79 -12.84 -2.60 -3.42
N LEU A 80 -12.45 -3.15 -4.57
CA LEU A 80 -13.39 -3.61 -5.60
C LEU A 80 -14.24 -4.77 -5.10
N TRP A 81 -13.67 -5.73 -4.39
CA TRP A 81 -14.39 -6.84 -3.76
C TRP A 81 -15.32 -6.36 -2.65
N ARG A 82 -14.89 -5.40 -1.81
CA ARG A 82 -15.74 -4.75 -0.80
C ARG A 82 -16.86 -3.95 -1.44
N MET A 83 -16.59 -3.21 -2.51
CA MET A 83 -17.61 -2.49 -3.28
C MET A 83 -18.60 -3.46 -3.92
N PHE A 84 -18.13 -4.57 -4.47
CA PHE A 84 -18.98 -5.62 -5.04
C PHE A 84 -19.84 -6.31 -3.97
N MET A 85 -19.25 -6.67 -2.83
CA MET A 85 -19.98 -7.19 -1.68
C MET A 85 -20.99 -6.17 -1.13
N GLN A 86 -20.63 -4.88 -1.02
CA GLN A 86 -21.55 -3.81 -0.64
C GLN A 86 -22.72 -3.69 -1.62
N LEU A 87 -22.47 -3.85 -2.93
CA LEU A 87 -23.50 -3.82 -3.95
C LEU A 87 -24.42 -5.05 -3.89
N TRP A 88 -23.85 -6.21 -3.58
CA TRP A 88 -24.56 -7.48 -3.41
C TRP A 88 -25.41 -7.50 -2.14
N TYR A 89 -24.85 -7.03 -1.02
CA TYR A 89 -25.52 -6.90 0.27
C TYR A 89 -26.32 -5.59 0.39
N ARG A 90 -26.44 -4.79 -0.67
CA ARG A 90 -27.20 -3.52 -0.69
C ARG A 90 -28.67 -3.68 -0.29
N ARG A 91 -29.24 -4.88 -0.42
CA ARG A 91 -30.60 -5.20 0.06
C ARG A 91 -30.71 -5.40 1.57
N VAL A 92 -29.59 -5.63 2.27
CA VAL A 92 -29.53 -5.93 3.71
C VAL A 92 -28.70 -4.88 4.48
N TRP A 93 -27.99 -4.00 3.78
CA TRP A 93 -27.17 -2.95 4.36
C TRP A 93 -28.02 -1.86 5.04
N VAL A 94 -27.84 -1.70 6.35
CA VAL A 94 -28.54 -0.67 7.15
C VAL A 94 -27.97 0.71 6.82
N LYS A 95 -28.84 1.70 6.58
CA LYS A 95 -28.42 3.07 6.22
C LYS A 95 -27.71 3.75 7.40
N SER A 96 -26.64 4.48 7.12
CA SER A 96 -25.84 5.17 8.15
C SER A 96 -26.65 6.13 9.04
N ALA A 97 -27.71 6.75 8.51
CA ALA A 97 -28.59 7.61 9.29
C ALA A 97 -29.35 6.86 10.41
N GLN A 98 -29.82 5.65 10.12
CA GLN A 98 -30.53 4.80 11.10
C GLN A 98 -29.58 4.26 12.16
N LEU A 99 -28.33 3.97 11.76
CA LEU A 99 -27.26 3.58 12.66
C LEU A 99 -26.90 4.70 13.64
N LEU A 100 -26.81 5.95 13.16
CA LEU A 100 -26.43 7.11 13.97
C LEU A 100 -27.52 7.49 14.97
N GLU A 101 -28.78 7.45 14.56
CA GLU A 101 -29.94 7.66 15.44
C GLU A 101 -30.02 6.58 16.53
N ALA A 102 -29.81 5.30 16.18
CA ALA A 102 -29.77 4.23 17.17
C ALA A 102 -28.54 4.27 18.07
N LEU A 103 -27.39 4.79 17.59
CA LEU A 103 -26.20 4.97 18.42
C LEU A 103 -26.39 6.07 19.48
N GLN A 104 -27.23 7.08 19.21
CA GLN A 104 -27.54 8.12 20.20
C GLN A 104 -28.40 7.61 21.35
N GLU A 105 -29.15 6.53 21.15
CA GLU A 105 -29.96 5.88 22.19
C GLU A 105 -29.17 4.85 23.02
N LEU A 106 -27.96 4.47 22.59
CA LEU A 106 -27.13 3.47 23.24
C LEU A 106 -26.19 4.10 24.27
N PRO A 107 -25.83 3.38 25.36
CA PRO A 107 -24.84 3.85 26.33
C PRO A 107 -23.44 3.96 25.71
N ASP A 108 -22.57 4.78 26.32
CA ASP A 108 -21.19 5.09 25.84
C ASP A 108 -20.32 3.84 25.56
N GLU A 109 -20.63 2.69 26.16
CA GLU A 109 -19.97 1.41 25.88
C GLU A 109 -20.85 0.49 25.02
N VAL A 110 -20.70 0.58 23.70
CA VAL A 110 -21.48 -0.25 22.76
C VAL A 110 -20.79 -1.60 22.52
N ARG A 111 -21.42 -2.70 22.95
CA ARG A 111 -20.96 -4.06 22.63
C ARG A 111 -21.57 -4.56 21.33
N ARG A 112 -20.94 -5.60 20.75
CA ARG A 112 -21.42 -6.23 19.51
C ARG A 112 -22.83 -6.82 19.66
N GLU A 113 -23.15 -7.28 20.87
CA GLU A 113 -24.42 -7.91 21.23
C GLU A 113 -25.57 -6.90 21.19
N ASP A 114 -25.36 -5.70 21.74
CA ASP A 114 -26.36 -4.62 21.80
C ASP A 114 -26.78 -4.14 20.40
N LEU A 115 -25.83 -4.11 19.46
CA LEU A 115 -26.08 -3.75 18.06
C LEU A 115 -26.86 -4.83 17.29
N LEU A 116 -26.62 -6.11 17.61
CA LEU A 116 -27.34 -7.23 17.00
C LEU A 116 -28.76 -7.36 17.55
N GLU A 117 -28.98 -6.99 18.81
CA GLU A 117 -30.31 -6.96 19.43
C GLU A 117 -31.20 -5.88 18.79
N LYS A 118 -30.66 -4.68 18.54
CA LYS A 118 -31.40 -3.58 17.90
C LYS A 118 -31.55 -3.78 16.38
N PHE A 119 -30.59 -4.42 15.72
CA PHE A 119 -30.60 -4.67 14.28
C PHE A 119 -30.39 -6.15 13.93
N PRO A 120 -31.42 -7.00 14.10
CA PRO A 120 -31.32 -8.43 13.82
C PRO A 120 -31.06 -8.76 12.33
N SER A 121 -31.29 -7.79 11.43
CA SER A 121 -31.01 -7.90 10.00
C SER A 121 -29.59 -7.45 9.60
N MET A 122 -28.77 -6.98 10.54
CA MET A 122 -27.43 -6.49 10.23
C MET A 122 -26.48 -7.65 9.87
N CYS A 123 -25.75 -7.49 8.77
CA CYS A 123 -24.74 -8.46 8.39
C CYS A 123 -23.55 -8.42 9.37
N ASN A 124 -23.11 -9.58 9.85
CA ASN A 124 -21.93 -9.73 10.71
C ASN A 124 -20.67 -9.06 10.13
N GLU A 125 -20.57 -9.02 8.80
CA GLU A 125 -19.42 -8.41 8.12
C GLU A 125 -19.48 -6.88 8.14
N GLN A 126 -20.68 -6.29 8.09
CA GLN A 126 -20.85 -4.84 8.30
C GLN A 126 -20.46 -4.46 9.73
N LEU A 127 -20.82 -5.28 10.71
CA LEU A 127 -20.47 -5.06 12.11
C LEU A 127 -18.95 -5.15 12.33
N LYS A 128 -18.28 -6.17 11.77
CA LYS A 128 -16.81 -6.25 11.82
C LYS A 128 -16.13 -5.02 11.22
N VAL A 129 -16.57 -4.56 10.06
CA VAL A 129 -16.02 -3.37 9.39
C VAL A 129 -16.22 -2.13 10.26
N LEU A 130 -17.40 -1.95 10.86
CA LEU A 130 -17.69 -0.80 11.72
C LEU A 130 -16.78 -0.78 12.97
N PHE A 131 -16.65 -1.91 13.66
CA PHE A 131 -15.77 -2.02 14.83
C PHE A 131 -14.29 -1.87 14.46
N GLN A 132 -13.89 -2.38 13.29
CA GLN A 132 -12.53 -2.23 12.80
C GLN A 132 -12.20 -0.76 12.48
N GLU A 133 -13.12 -0.04 11.84
CA GLU A 133 -12.96 1.38 11.54
C GLU A 133 -12.90 2.22 12.82
N CYS A 134 -13.77 1.91 13.79
CA CYS A 134 -13.77 2.58 15.09
C CYS A 134 -12.43 2.37 15.83
N HIS A 135 -11.95 1.13 15.89
CA HIS A 135 -10.65 0.81 16.51
C HIS A 135 -9.49 1.47 15.77
N PHE A 136 -9.56 1.55 14.44
CA PHE A 136 -8.55 2.22 13.63
C PHE A 136 -8.51 3.73 13.91
N GLN A 137 -9.68 4.37 13.99
CA GLN A 137 -9.79 5.80 14.31
C GLN A 137 -9.24 6.12 15.70
N VAL A 138 -9.61 5.34 16.73
CA VAL A 138 -9.08 5.50 18.10
C VAL A 138 -7.56 5.38 18.11
N GLN A 139 -7.00 4.42 17.37
CA GLN A 139 -5.55 4.25 17.30
C GLN A 139 -4.84 5.42 16.61
N MET A 140 -5.46 6.01 15.58
CA MET A 140 -4.92 7.20 14.91
C MET A 140 -4.95 8.42 15.81
N ASP A 141 -6.04 8.62 16.56
CA ASP A 141 -6.18 9.74 17.50
C ASP A 141 -5.17 9.60 18.67
N ASP A 142 -4.94 8.39 19.16
CA ASP A 142 -3.90 8.10 20.16
C ASP A 142 -2.49 8.40 19.64
N GLN A 143 -2.20 8.07 18.38
CA GLN A 143 -0.92 8.38 17.75
C GLN A 143 -0.72 9.88 17.57
N ALA A 144 -1.73 10.60 17.09
CA ALA A 144 -1.69 12.05 16.95
C ALA A 144 -1.53 12.75 18.31
N ALA A 145 -2.23 12.27 19.35
CA ALA A 145 -2.07 12.76 20.72
C ALA A 145 -0.66 12.47 21.27
N ALA A 146 -0.13 11.27 21.02
CA ALA A 146 1.22 10.89 21.42
C ALA A 146 2.31 11.71 20.71
N GLU A 147 2.10 12.01 19.42
CA GLU A 147 3.00 12.85 18.62
C GLU A 147 3.00 14.31 19.11
N SER A 148 1.81 14.89 19.31
CA SER A 148 1.66 16.23 19.90
C SER A 148 2.36 16.33 21.27
N LYS A 149 2.20 15.31 22.12
CA LYS A 149 2.89 15.21 23.41
C LYS A 149 4.41 15.17 23.28
N ARG A 150 4.96 14.52 22.24
CA ARG A 150 6.41 14.49 21.97
C ARG A 150 6.91 15.85 21.47
N CYS A 151 6.20 16.49 20.53
CA CYS A 151 6.52 17.83 20.06
C CYS A 151 6.53 18.85 21.19
N MET A 152 5.53 18.79 22.09
CA MET A 152 5.46 19.67 23.26
C MET A 152 6.65 19.47 24.20
N LYS A 153 7.06 18.21 24.46
CA LYS A 153 8.25 17.92 25.28
C LYS A 153 9.54 18.45 24.65
N MET A 154 9.69 18.33 23.33
CA MET A 154 10.86 18.84 22.60
C MET A 154 10.90 20.38 22.58
N ALA A 155 9.75 21.03 22.41
CA ALA A 155 9.65 22.48 22.49
C ALA A 155 10.00 22.98 23.90
N LEU A 156 9.54 22.28 24.94
CA LEU A 156 9.88 22.60 26.33
C LEU A 156 11.40 22.45 26.59
N SER A 157 12.03 21.38 26.11
CA SER A 157 13.47 21.19 26.30
C SER A 157 14.29 22.24 25.54
N CYS A 158 13.87 22.61 24.34
CA CYS A 158 14.50 23.67 23.56
C CYS A 158 14.37 25.03 24.27
N LYS A 159 13.18 25.34 24.81
CA LYS A 159 12.97 26.55 25.60
C LYS A 159 13.86 26.59 26.85
N LEU A 160 13.96 25.50 27.60
CA LEU A 160 14.83 25.43 28.78
C LEU A 160 16.30 25.67 28.43
N ALA A 161 16.78 25.12 27.30
CA ALA A 161 18.14 25.38 26.82
C ALA A 161 18.33 26.85 26.41
N LEU A 162 17.35 27.46 25.73
CA LEU A 162 17.40 28.88 25.38
C LEU A 162 17.36 29.80 26.60
N ASP A 163 16.58 29.45 27.62
CA ASP A 163 16.51 30.21 28.87
C ASP A 163 17.88 30.19 29.59
N GLN A 164 18.55 29.04 29.64
CA GLN A 164 19.92 28.93 30.18
C GLN A 164 20.94 29.76 29.37
N VAL A 165 20.87 29.71 28.04
CA VAL A 165 21.73 30.54 27.18
C VAL A 165 21.45 32.03 27.41
N THR A 166 20.17 32.40 27.56
CA THR A 166 19.80 33.79 27.81
C THR A 166 20.28 34.27 29.18
N GLU A 167 20.21 33.41 30.20
CA GLU A 167 20.71 33.71 31.54
C GLU A 167 22.23 33.88 31.55
N THR A 168 22.97 33.01 30.87
CA THR A 168 24.44 33.15 30.73
C THR A 168 24.83 34.41 29.96
N VAL A 169 24.12 34.75 28.89
CA VAL A 169 24.32 36.01 28.14
C VAL A 169 24.02 37.23 29.02
N LYS A 170 22.94 37.21 29.80
CA LYS A 170 22.63 38.29 30.75
C LYS A 170 23.68 38.43 31.84
N ALA A 171 24.16 37.31 32.39
CA ALA A 171 25.23 37.30 33.38
C ALA A 171 26.55 37.85 32.81
N LEU A 172 26.85 37.57 31.53
CA LEU A 172 27.97 38.18 30.82
C LEU A 172 27.78 39.69 30.62
N HIS A 173 26.57 40.11 30.25
CA HIS A 173 26.28 41.51 29.96
C HIS A 173 26.21 42.40 31.20
N SER A 174 25.76 41.87 32.35
CA SER A 174 25.66 42.62 33.61
C SER A 174 27.01 42.86 34.31
N GLY A 175 28.13 42.40 33.73
CA GLY A 175 29.46 42.67 34.26
C GLY A 175 29.77 41.97 35.60
N THR A 176 29.03 40.93 35.97
CA THR A 176 29.24 40.15 37.22
C THR A 176 30.32 39.07 37.07
N ILE A 177 31.24 39.21 36.11
CA ILE A 177 32.53 38.54 36.21
C ILE A 177 33.48 39.56 36.81
N VAL A 178 33.63 39.49 38.14
CA VAL A 178 34.83 39.99 38.80
C VAL A 178 35.99 39.26 38.14
N THR A 179 36.74 39.95 37.29
CA THR A 179 38.06 39.55 36.81
C THR A 179 39.03 39.56 38.00
N GLY A 180 38.81 38.65 38.94
CA GLY A 180 39.77 38.26 39.96
C GLY A 180 40.48 37.01 39.44
N GLY A 181 41.76 37.13 39.14
CA GLY A 181 42.52 36.17 38.35
C GLY A 181 42.34 34.71 38.75
N GLN A 182 41.73 33.94 37.85
CA GLN A 182 41.91 32.50 37.69
C GLN A 182 41.71 32.16 36.21
N ASP A 183 42.76 32.35 35.42
CA ASP A 183 42.85 31.98 33.99
C ASP A 183 42.68 30.47 33.70
N GLY A 184 42.30 29.65 34.69
CA GLY A 184 42.10 28.20 34.55
C GLY A 184 40.64 27.73 34.46
N GLN A 185 39.65 28.57 34.79
CA GLN A 185 38.25 28.12 34.89
C GLN A 185 37.41 28.48 33.65
N ALA A 186 37.79 29.54 32.93
CA ALA A 186 37.17 29.94 31.66
C ALA A 186 37.50 28.98 30.50
N SER A 187 38.73 28.44 30.44
CA SER A 187 39.04 27.41 29.45
C SER A 187 38.32 26.09 29.74
N ASN A 188 38.19 25.75 31.03
CA ASN A 188 37.58 24.48 31.47
C ASN A 188 36.10 24.35 31.09
N TRP A 189 35.29 25.41 31.10
CA TRP A 189 33.89 25.32 30.66
C TRP A 189 33.77 25.22 29.14
N VAL A 190 34.64 25.92 28.38
CA VAL A 190 34.68 25.78 26.92
C VAL A 190 35.13 24.39 26.52
N GLN A 191 36.10 23.81 27.25
CA GLN A 191 36.56 22.43 27.06
C GLN A 191 35.45 21.43 27.41
N LYS A 192 34.71 21.68 28.50
CA LYS A 192 33.58 20.84 28.88
C LYS A 192 32.43 20.89 27.86
N ILE A 193 32.12 22.06 27.31
CA ILE A 193 31.15 22.18 26.22
C ILE A 193 31.66 21.51 24.95
N SER A 194 32.96 21.64 24.64
CA SER A 194 33.58 20.96 23.50
C SER A 194 33.49 19.44 23.65
N ASP A 195 33.72 18.91 24.85
CA ASP A 195 33.63 17.47 25.14
C ASP A 195 32.17 16.99 25.08
N GLU A 196 31.21 17.74 25.63
CA GLU A 196 29.78 17.42 25.52
C GLU A 196 29.28 17.51 24.06
N MET A 197 29.78 18.46 23.26
CA MET A 197 29.50 18.53 21.82
C MET A 197 30.12 17.36 21.07
N ALA A 198 31.34 16.97 21.40
CA ALA A 198 32.00 15.81 20.78
C ALA A 198 31.25 14.51 21.11
N GLU A 199 30.77 14.36 22.34
CA GLU A 199 29.96 13.21 22.77
C GLU A 199 28.61 13.18 22.04
N GLN A 200 27.90 14.32 21.96
CA GLN A 200 26.65 14.42 21.19
C GLN A 200 26.86 14.15 19.69
N ASN A 201 27.95 14.64 19.11
CA ASN A 201 28.27 14.42 17.71
C ASN A 201 28.61 12.93 17.46
N HIS A 202 29.28 12.26 18.41
CA HIS A 202 29.52 10.82 18.36
C HIS A 202 28.20 10.03 18.42
N TYR A 203 27.29 10.38 19.32
CA TYR A 203 25.95 9.79 19.38
C TYR A 203 25.17 9.97 18.07
N MET A 204 25.21 11.18 17.50
CA MET A 204 24.58 11.49 16.22
C MET A 204 25.17 10.66 15.07
N SER A 205 26.50 10.51 15.02
CA SER A 205 27.16 9.68 14.01
C SER A 205 26.76 8.21 14.11
N THR A 206 26.62 7.70 15.35
CA THR A 206 26.21 6.33 15.62
C THR A 206 24.75 6.10 15.22
N LEU A 207 23.87 7.05 15.51
CA LEU A 207 22.48 7.02 15.06
C LEU A 207 22.38 7.02 13.53
N ARG A 208 23.18 7.86 12.86
CA ARG A 208 23.23 7.91 11.40
C ARG A 208 23.65 6.56 10.80
N GLN A 209 24.70 5.93 11.35
CA GLN A 209 25.12 4.60 10.91
C GLN A 209 24.04 3.53 11.11
N ARG A 210 23.29 3.58 12.23
CA ARG A 210 22.19 2.64 12.45
C ARG A 210 21.06 2.85 11.46
N LEU A 211 20.70 4.09 11.14
CA LEU A 211 19.69 4.41 10.13
C LEU A 211 20.11 3.92 8.74
N GLU A 212 21.36 4.15 8.34
CA GLU A 212 21.88 3.66 7.06
C GLU A 212 21.86 2.13 6.98
N THR A 213 22.13 1.44 8.08
CA THR A 213 22.08 -0.03 8.15
C THR A 213 20.65 -0.54 7.96
N VAL A 214 19.68 0.08 8.65
CA VAL A 214 18.25 -0.25 8.50
C VAL A 214 17.78 0.04 7.07
N GLN A 215 18.22 1.14 6.47
CA GLN A 215 17.88 1.48 5.09
C GLN A 215 18.42 0.44 4.09
N LYS A 216 19.67 -0.02 4.27
CA LYS A 216 20.25 -1.10 3.46
C LYS A 216 19.49 -2.41 3.60
N GLN A 217 19.08 -2.78 4.82
CA GLN A 217 18.26 -3.97 5.06
C GLN A 217 16.91 -3.88 4.33
N TRP A 218 16.26 -2.72 4.37
CA TRP A 218 15.03 -2.47 3.63
C TRP A 218 15.21 -2.60 2.11
N GLN A 219 16.30 -2.08 1.56
CA GLN A 219 16.59 -2.22 0.12
C GLN A 219 16.86 -3.67 -0.28
N ALA A 220 17.58 -4.43 0.55
CA ALA A 220 17.84 -5.85 0.31
C ALA A 220 16.58 -6.71 0.35
N ILE A 221 15.60 -6.37 1.21
CA ILE A 221 14.29 -7.02 1.24
C ILE A 221 13.49 -6.67 -0.02
N LYS A 222 13.57 -5.44 -0.53
CA LYS A 222 12.83 -5.00 -1.72
C LYS A 222 13.33 -5.63 -3.04
N GLN A 223 14.58 -6.11 -3.07
CA GLN A 223 15.17 -6.78 -4.25
C GLN A 223 14.97 -8.30 -4.28
N LYS A 224 14.43 -8.88 -3.21
CA LYS A 224 14.01 -10.30 -3.16
C LYS A 224 12.53 -10.43 -3.49
#